data_AF-H6CS98-F1
#
_entry.id   AF-H6CS98-F1
#
_cell.length_a   1.000
_cell.length_b   1.000
_cell.length_c   1.000
_cell.angle_alpha   90.00
_cell.angle_beta   90.00
_cell.angle_gamma   90.00
#
_symmetry.space_group_name_H-M   'P 1'
#
loop_
_entity.id
_entity.type
_entity.pdbx_description
1 polymer ?
#
loop_
_entity_poly.entity_id
_entity_poly.type
_entity_poly.pdbx_seq_one_letter_code
_entity_poly.pdbx_strand_id
1 'polypeptide(L)'
;GVWVDEFESLNLESCLDKIWPMASVHVNDSKTKFLDRPYGRVSRKKLKTLLLERCLSNGVQFHRAKVWKIEHEEFEFSILCDDGNELKASLIVDASGFASSFIEYEKPRNHGYQIAHGILAEVEEHPFDSDKMLLMDWRDSHLGNEPYLRTSNSRFPTFLYAMP
;
A
#
# COMPACT_ATOMS: atom_id res chain seq x y z
N GLY A 1 -0.26 -5.35 -4.22
CA GLY A 1 -1.22 -6.39 -4.56
C GLY A 1 -1.78 -6.97 -3.28
N VAL A 2 -2.54 -8.03 -3.38
CA VAL A 2 -3.18 -8.73 -2.26
C VAL A 2 -3.27 -10.21 -2.58
N TRP A 3 -3.42 -11.05 -1.55
CA TRP A 3 -3.83 -12.43 -1.78
C TRP A 3 -5.30 -12.45 -2.21
N VAL A 4 -5.62 -13.26 -3.23
CA VAL A 4 -6.97 -13.21 -3.85
C VAL A 4 -8.05 -13.61 -2.83
N ASP A 5 -7.80 -14.65 -2.06
CA ASP A 5 -8.71 -15.18 -1.04
C ASP A 5 -9.02 -14.17 0.09
N GLU A 6 -8.08 -13.29 0.43
CA GLU A 6 -8.33 -12.21 1.40
C GLU A 6 -9.32 -11.18 0.84
N PHE A 7 -9.27 -10.90 -0.46
CA PHE A 7 -10.23 -10.02 -1.11
C PHE A 7 -11.60 -10.67 -1.32
N GLU A 8 -11.65 -11.96 -1.63
CA GLU A 8 -12.89 -12.72 -1.70
C GLU A 8 -13.63 -12.67 -0.35
N SER A 9 -12.92 -12.80 0.77
CA SER A 9 -13.51 -12.70 2.12
C SER A 9 -14.19 -11.36 2.42
N LEU A 10 -13.84 -10.30 1.68
CA LEU A 10 -14.36 -8.94 1.81
C LEU A 10 -15.32 -8.55 0.67
N ASN A 11 -15.61 -9.47 -0.25
CA ASN A 11 -16.33 -9.22 -1.50
C ASN A 11 -15.69 -8.08 -2.31
N LEU A 12 -14.36 -8.09 -2.46
CA LEU A 12 -13.57 -7.07 -3.16
C LEU A 12 -12.85 -7.59 -4.41
N GLU A 13 -13.04 -8.85 -4.78
CA GLU A 13 -12.40 -9.52 -5.92
C GLU A 13 -12.65 -8.81 -7.26
N SER A 14 -13.79 -8.15 -7.43
CA SER A 14 -14.11 -7.33 -8.60
C SER A 14 -13.15 -6.13 -8.79
N CYS A 15 -12.43 -5.73 -7.73
CA CYS A 15 -11.45 -4.65 -7.75
C CYS A 15 -10.08 -5.10 -8.31
N LEU A 16 -9.88 -6.40 -8.55
CA LEU A 16 -8.64 -6.90 -9.14
C LEU A 16 -8.63 -6.61 -10.65
N ASP A 17 -7.46 -6.24 -11.19
CA ASP A 17 -7.27 -6.01 -12.64
C ASP A 17 -6.28 -6.97 -13.30
N LYS A 18 -5.49 -7.69 -12.50
CA LYS A 18 -4.61 -8.78 -12.92
C LYS A 18 -4.49 -9.77 -11.77
N ILE A 19 -4.52 -11.05 -12.09
CA ILE A 19 -4.31 -12.14 -11.13
C ILE A 19 -3.19 -13.01 -11.67
N TRP A 20 -2.27 -13.37 -10.81
CA TRP A 20 -1.30 -14.43 -11.05
C TRP A 20 -1.70 -15.63 -10.20
N PRO A 21 -1.76 -16.85 -10.78
CA PRO A 21 -2.14 -18.06 -10.05
C PRO A 21 -1.21 -18.40 -8.88
N MET A 22 0.03 -17.90 -8.90
CA MET A 22 0.98 -18.10 -7.80
C MET A 22 1.94 -16.92 -7.62
N ALA A 23 2.69 -16.96 -6.52
CA ALA A 23 3.81 -16.06 -6.27
C ALA A 23 5.13 -16.82 -6.12
N SER A 24 6.24 -16.22 -6.51
CA SER A 24 7.58 -16.78 -6.34
C SER A 24 8.48 -15.90 -5.47
N VAL A 25 9.36 -16.54 -4.70
CA VAL A 25 10.39 -15.90 -3.89
C VAL A 25 11.75 -16.53 -4.23
N HIS A 26 12.68 -15.72 -4.70
CA HIS A 26 14.08 -16.13 -4.86
C HIS A 26 14.86 -15.70 -3.62
N VAL A 27 15.28 -16.67 -2.80
CA VAL A 27 16.06 -16.42 -1.58
C VAL A 27 17.53 -16.16 -1.92
N ASN A 28 18.02 -16.81 -2.97
CA ASN A 28 19.33 -16.60 -3.60
C ASN A 28 19.33 -17.27 -4.99
N ASP A 29 20.47 -17.28 -5.69
CA ASP A 29 20.58 -17.80 -7.05
C ASP A 29 20.25 -19.30 -7.18
N SER A 30 20.39 -20.07 -6.11
CA SER A 30 20.16 -21.53 -6.13
C SER A 30 18.83 -21.94 -5.48
N LYS A 31 18.11 -21.02 -4.83
CA LYS A 31 16.93 -21.34 -4.02
C LYS A 31 15.76 -20.45 -4.35
N THR A 32 14.77 -21.07 -5.01
CA THR A 32 13.46 -20.49 -5.29
C THR A 32 12.39 -21.19 -4.45
N LYS A 33 11.43 -20.42 -3.96
CA LYS A 33 10.22 -20.89 -3.29
C LYS A 33 9.01 -20.45 -4.09
N PHE A 34 8.09 -21.38 -4.31
CA PHE A 34 6.80 -21.12 -4.93
C PHE A 34 5.75 -21.14 -3.84
N LEU A 35 4.92 -20.10 -3.85
CA LEU A 35 3.77 -19.96 -2.97
C LEU A 35 2.55 -20.28 -3.82
N ASP A 36 1.96 -21.45 -3.59
CA ASP A 36 0.77 -21.93 -4.28
C ASP A 36 -0.49 -21.21 -3.75
N ARG A 37 -0.48 -19.88 -3.91
CA ARG A 37 -1.53 -18.97 -3.48
C ARG A 37 -1.65 -17.84 -4.51
N PRO A 38 -2.82 -17.68 -5.14
CA PRO A 38 -3.03 -16.62 -6.12
C PRO A 38 -2.82 -15.23 -5.53
N TYR A 39 -2.18 -14.37 -6.32
CA TYR A 39 -1.91 -12.98 -5.96
C TYR A 39 -2.56 -12.04 -6.99
N GLY A 40 -3.20 -10.98 -6.51
CA GLY A 40 -3.93 -10.03 -7.33
C GLY A 40 -3.32 -8.64 -7.30
N ARG A 41 -3.27 -7.97 -8.45
CA ARG A 41 -3.07 -6.52 -8.53
C ARG A 41 -4.41 -5.82 -8.36
N VAL A 42 -4.44 -4.89 -7.42
CA VAL A 42 -5.64 -4.13 -7.09
C VAL A 42 -5.71 -2.89 -7.97
N SER A 43 -6.83 -2.72 -8.67
CA SER A 43 -7.14 -1.48 -9.35
C SER A 43 -7.54 -0.42 -8.32
N ARG A 44 -6.65 0.55 -8.08
CA ARG A 44 -6.90 1.67 -7.17
C ARG A 44 -8.21 2.41 -7.49
N LYS A 45 -8.53 2.55 -8.77
CA LYS A 45 -9.74 3.23 -9.23
C LYS A 45 -10.99 2.42 -8.88
N LYS A 46 -11.03 1.12 -9.20
CA LYS A 46 -12.17 0.26 -8.88
C LYS A 46 -12.40 0.17 -7.38
N LEU A 47 -11.33 -0.08 -6.60
CA LEU A 47 -11.42 -0.17 -5.15
C LEU A 47 -11.96 1.13 -4.54
N LYS A 48 -11.40 2.29 -4.91
CA LYS A 48 -11.87 3.59 -4.40
C LYS A 48 -13.35 3.83 -4.75
N THR A 49 -13.73 3.54 -5.98
CA THR A 49 -15.13 3.75 -6.45
C THR A 49 -16.09 2.88 -5.66
N LEU A 50 -15.81 1.57 -5.55
CA LEU A 50 -16.66 0.63 -4.82
C LEU A 50 -16.80 0.99 -3.34
N LEU A 51 -15.70 1.39 -2.68
CA LEU A 51 -15.73 1.79 -1.27
C LEU A 51 -16.56 3.08 -1.06
N LEU A 52 -16.43 4.06 -1.95
CA LEU A 52 -17.24 5.28 -1.90
C LEU A 52 -18.73 4.99 -2.14
N GLU A 53 -19.06 4.14 -3.10
CA GLU A 53 -20.44 3.69 -3.37
C GLU A 53 -21.04 2.96 -2.17
N ARG A 54 -20.27 2.09 -1.49
CA ARG A 54 -20.69 1.44 -0.25
C ARG A 54 -20.96 2.45 0.85
N CYS A 55 -20.11 3.46 1.03
CA CYS A 55 -20.34 4.53 2.00
C CYS A 55 -21.64 5.30 1.70
N LEU A 56 -21.83 5.75 0.46
CA LEU A 56 -23.05 6.49 0.05
C LEU A 56 -24.31 5.64 0.25
N SER A 57 -24.27 4.36 -0.10
CA SER A 57 -25.40 3.43 0.05
C SER A 57 -25.78 3.17 1.52
N ASN A 58 -24.85 3.42 2.45
CA ASN A 58 -25.06 3.31 3.90
C ASN A 58 -25.27 4.68 4.57
N GLY A 59 -25.51 5.75 3.80
CA GLY A 59 -25.86 7.07 4.33
C GLY A 59 -24.68 7.91 4.84
N VAL A 60 -23.43 7.53 4.53
CA VAL A 60 -22.26 8.35 4.86
C VAL A 60 -22.31 9.65 4.07
N GLN A 61 -22.14 10.77 4.77
CA GLN A 61 -22.06 12.09 4.17
C GLN A 61 -20.60 12.48 3.92
N PHE A 62 -20.32 12.98 2.72
CA PHE A 62 -18.99 13.48 2.36
C PHE A 62 -18.98 14.99 2.38
N HIS A 63 -18.07 15.56 3.19
CA HIS A 63 -17.81 16.99 3.24
C HIS A 63 -16.38 17.25 2.77
N ARG A 64 -16.24 18.06 1.71
CA ARG A 64 -14.93 18.36 1.10
C ARG A 64 -14.36 19.64 1.70
N ALA A 65 -13.69 19.51 2.82
CA ALA A 65 -12.92 20.57 3.46
C ALA A 65 -11.67 20.00 4.13
N LYS A 66 -10.69 20.84 4.43
CA LYS A 66 -9.53 20.46 5.23
C LYS A 66 -9.86 20.72 6.70
N VAL A 67 -9.84 19.67 7.51
CA VAL A 67 -9.82 19.84 8.97
C VAL A 67 -8.47 20.44 9.35
N TRP A 68 -8.47 21.52 10.12
CA TRP A 68 -7.25 22.20 10.58
C TRP A 68 -7.14 22.26 12.10
N LYS A 69 -8.23 22.00 12.82
CA LYS A 69 -8.25 21.95 14.29
C LYS A 69 -9.27 20.92 14.77
N ILE A 70 -8.91 20.22 15.84
CA ILE A 70 -9.79 19.32 16.59
C ILE A 70 -9.82 19.85 18.03
N GLU A 71 -11.02 20.05 18.58
CA GLU A 71 -11.21 20.43 19.99
C GLU A 71 -11.83 19.27 20.75
N HIS A 72 -11.26 18.98 21.92
CA HIS A 72 -11.66 17.89 22.79
C HIS A 72 -12.40 18.46 23.98
N GLU A 73 -13.71 18.21 24.06
CA GLU A 73 -14.53 18.53 25.24
C GLU A 73 -14.83 17.24 26.03
N GLU A 74 -15.38 17.38 27.24
CA GLU A 74 -15.56 16.26 28.18
C GLU A 74 -16.48 15.15 27.65
N PHE A 75 -17.42 15.48 26.76
CA PHE A 75 -18.43 14.54 26.23
C PHE A 75 -18.64 14.61 24.71
N GLU A 76 -17.99 15.54 24.02
CA GLU A 76 -18.14 15.77 22.58
C GLU A 76 -16.83 16.29 22.00
N PHE A 77 -16.59 16.00 20.72
CA PHE A 77 -15.46 16.55 19.97
C PHE A 77 -16.01 17.48 18.89
N SER A 78 -15.30 18.58 18.63
CA SER A 78 -15.57 19.43 17.48
C SER A 78 -14.38 19.44 16.52
N ILE A 79 -14.68 19.50 15.22
CA ILE A 79 -13.67 19.70 14.18
C ILE A 79 -13.97 21.01 13.46
N LEU A 80 -12.94 21.84 13.32
CA LEU A 80 -13.01 23.06 12.53
C LEU A 80 -12.38 22.80 11.17
N CYS A 81 -13.11 23.19 10.14
CA CYS A 81 -12.73 23.07 8.75
C CYS A 81 -12.22 24.42 8.20
N ASP A 82 -11.43 24.38 7.13
CA ASP A 82 -10.85 25.55 6.47
C ASP A 82 -11.88 26.40 5.70
N ASP A 83 -13.07 25.87 5.48
CA ASP A 83 -14.22 26.56 4.89
C ASP A 83 -15.11 27.26 5.94
N GLY A 84 -14.69 27.24 7.21
CA GLY A 84 -15.40 27.86 8.33
C GLY A 84 -16.50 27.00 8.96
N ASN A 85 -16.74 25.79 8.46
CA ASN A 85 -17.69 24.87 9.09
C ASN A 85 -17.09 24.25 10.37
N GLU A 86 -17.95 24.09 11.36
CA GLU A 86 -17.68 23.32 12.58
C GLU A 86 -18.60 22.09 12.60
N LEU A 87 -18.02 20.91 12.80
CA LEU A 87 -18.76 19.66 12.90
C LEU A 87 -18.53 19.02 14.26
N LYS A 88 -19.60 18.52 14.87
CA LYS A 88 -19.55 17.84 16.17
C LYS A 88 -19.61 16.33 16.00
N ALA A 89 -18.87 15.59 16.82
CA ALA A 89 -18.79 14.13 16.76
C ALA A 89 -18.52 13.51 18.14
N SER A 90 -19.00 12.28 18.34
CA SER A 90 -18.68 11.47 19.53
C SER A 90 -17.39 10.65 19.38
N LEU A 91 -16.90 10.49 18.15
CA LEU A 91 -15.65 9.79 17.83
C LEU A 91 -15.05 10.41 16.57
N ILE A 92 -13.74 10.66 16.60
CA ILE A 92 -12.97 11.10 15.43
C ILE A 92 -11.97 10.01 15.09
N VAL A 93 -11.97 9.58 13.83
CA VAL A 93 -10.96 8.66 13.28
C VAL A 93 -10.10 9.44 12.28
N ASP A 94 -8.87 9.73 12.67
CA ASP A 94 -7.92 10.39 11.78
C ASP A 94 -7.28 9.37 10.82
N ALA A 95 -7.67 9.47 9.54
CA ALA A 95 -7.11 8.69 8.43
C ALA A 95 -6.32 9.57 7.44
N SER A 96 -5.79 10.72 7.88
CA SER A 96 -5.05 11.67 7.04
C SER A 96 -3.61 11.20 6.68
N GLY A 97 -3.17 10.08 7.25
CA GLY A 97 -1.88 9.45 6.95
C GLY A 97 -0.72 10.01 7.77
N PHE A 98 0.51 9.78 7.31
CA PHE A 98 1.73 10.10 8.08
C PHE A 98 1.96 11.61 8.34
N ALA A 99 1.29 12.47 7.57
CA ALA A 99 1.40 13.92 7.67
C ALA A 99 0.37 14.54 8.63
N SER A 100 -0.32 13.73 9.44
CA SER A 100 -1.26 14.23 10.43
C SER A 100 -0.58 15.16 11.43
N SER A 101 -1.16 16.34 11.61
CA SER A 101 -0.78 17.31 12.64
C SER A 101 -1.55 17.14 13.95
N PHE A 102 -2.46 16.18 14.03
CA PHE A 102 -3.36 15.99 15.18
C PHE A 102 -2.83 15.01 16.22
N ILE A 103 -1.71 14.34 15.93
CA ILE A 103 -1.12 13.34 16.82
C ILE A 103 0.01 13.98 17.62
N GLU A 104 -0.18 14.11 18.93
CA GLU A 104 0.86 14.54 19.86
C GLU A 104 1.64 13.32 20.38
N TYR A 105 2.96 13.46 20.51
CA TYR A 105 3.84 12.43 21.05
C TYR A 105 4.53 12.95 22.31
N GLU A 106 4.64 12.11 23.34
CA GLU A 106 5.34 12.46 24.58
C GLU A 106 6.82 12.84 24.37
N LYS A 107 7.46 12.35 23.30
CA LYS A 107 8.86 12.60 22.97
C LYS A 107 9.03 12.89 21.48
N PRO A 108 10.04 13.70 21.08
CA PRO A 108 10.39 13.87 19.68
C PRO A 108 10.63 12.52 19.03
N ARG A 109 9.87 12.22 17.98
CA ARG A 109 9.86 10.89 17.38
C ARG A 109 10.87 10.82 16.22
N ASN A 110 11.91 10.00 16.38
CA ASN A 110 12.81 9.64 15.29
C ASN A 110 12.26 8.38 14.60
N HIS A 111 11.32 8.59 13.67
CA HIS A 111 10.68 7.47 12.97
C HIS A 111 11.68 6.77 12.04
N GLY A 112 11.70 5.43 12.08
CA GLY A 112 12.31 4.64 11.03
C GLY A 112 11.47 4.73 9.76
N TYR A 113 12.10 5.00 8.62
CA TYR A 113 11.44 5.00 7.32
C TYR A 113 11.79 3.72 6.58
N GLN A 114 10.77 3.04 6.06
CA GLN A 114 10.96 2.01 5.04
C GLN A 114 10.48 2.60 3.71
N ILE A 115 11.41 2.74 2.76
CA ILE A 115 11.12 3.28 1.44
C ILE A 115 11.18 2.11 0.45
N ALA A 116 10.14 1.99 -0.36
CA ALA A 116 10.15 1.15 -1.55
C ALA A 116 10.08 2.08 -2.76
N HIS A 117 11.02 1.92 -3.69
CA HIS A 117 10.95 2.58 -4.98
C HIS A 117 10.30 1.62 -5.98
N GLY A 118 9.33 2.12 -6.74
CA GLY A 118 8.62 1.32 -7.72
C GLY A 118 8.17 2.20 -8.89
N ILE A 119 8.21 1.62 -10.08
CA ILE A 119 7.76 2.25 -11.31
C ILE A 119 6.74 1.35 -12.00
N LEU A 120 5.88 1.96 -12.83
CA LEU A 120 5.10 1.25 -13.84
C LEU A 120 5.73 1.56 -15.18
N ALA A 121 6.14 0.54 -15.92
CA ALA A 121 6.77 0.68 -17.22
C ALA A 121 6.04 -0.18 -18.25
N GLU A 122 5.87 0.36 -19.46
CA GLU A 122 5.52 -0.40 -20.65
C GLU A 122 6.84 -0.68 -21.39
N VAL A 123 7.07 -1.95 -21.68
CA VAL A 123 8.32 -2.44 -22.28
C VAL A 123 7.98 -3.40 -23.41
N GLU A 124 8.86 -3.50 -24.40
CA GLU A 124 8.70 -4.47 -25.49
C GLU A 124 8.84 -5.91 -24.97
N GLU A 125 9.81 -6.14 -24.07
CA GLU A 125 10.06 -7.44 -23.44
C GLU A 125 10.53 -7.28 -21.99
N HIS A 126 10.29 -8.30 -21.15
CA HIS A 126 10.77 -8.37 -19.78
C HIS A 126 11.22 -9.81 -19.42
N PRO A 127 12.15 -9.99 -18.47
CA PRO A 127 12.69 -11.31 -18.12
C PRO A 127 11.83 -12.09 -17.11
N PHE A 128 10.71 -11.52 -16.64
CA PHE A 128 9.85 -12.14 -15.63
C PHE A 128 8.82 -13.08 -16.24
N ASP A 129 8.47 -14.15 -15.54
CA ASP A 129 7.41 -15.06 -15.96
C ASP A 129 6.02 -14.45 -15.75
N SER A 130 5.21 -14.40 -16.81
CA SER A 130 3.90 -13.72 -16.80
C SER A 130 2.79 -14.47 -16.04
N ASP A 131 3.02 -15.72 -15.65
CA ASP A 131 2.09 -16.57 -14.92
C ASP A 131 2.29 -16.53 -13.40
N LYS A 132 3.24 -15.73 -12.91
CA LYS A 132 3.50 -15.61 -11.48
C LYS A 132 3.92 -14.21 -11.07
N MET A 133 3.48 -13.83 -9.88
CA MET A 133 3.94 -12.60 -9.24
C MET A 133 5.30 -12.86 -8.58
N LEU A 134 6.30 -12.03 -8.87
CA LEU A 134 7.58 -12.11 -8.19
C LEU A 134 7.49 -11.32 -6.87
N LEU A 135 7.32 -12.06 -5.77
CA LEU A 135 7.13 -11.47 -4.45
C LEU A 135 8.45 -11.02 -3.85
N MET A 136 9.53 -11.79 -3.84
CA MET A 136 10.80 -11.25 -3.34
C MET A 136 11.93 -11.89 -4.11
N ASP A 137 12.72 -11.08 -4.79
CA ASP A 137 13.96 -11.52 -5.41
C ASP A 137 15.15 -10.91 -4.69
N TRP A 138 15.82 -11.73 -3.88
CA TRP A 138 17.03 -11.39 -3.15
C TRP A 138 18.31 -11.67 -3.94
N ARG A 139 18.19 -12.16 -5.19
CA ARG A 139 19.35 -12.35 -6.07
C ARG A 139 19.88 -10.98 -6.47
N ASP A 140 21.18 -10.90 -6.66
CA ASP A 140 21.84 -9.70 -7.23
C ASP A 140 22.68 -10.02 -8.46
N SER A 141 22.64 -11.28 -8.93
CA SER A 141 23.36 -11.76 -10.11
C SER A 141 22.91 -11.03 -11.39
N HIS A 142 21.64 -10.60 -11.44
CA HIS A 142 21.08 -9.80 -12.53
C HIS A 142 21.70 -8.38 -12.62
N LEU A 143 22.39 -7.92 -11.57
CA LEU A 143 23.14 -6.64 -11.56
C LEU A 143 24.56 -6.78 -12.14
N GLY A 144 24.79 -7.75 -13.02
CA GLY A 144 26.11 -8.01 -13.62
C GLY A 144 26.71 -6.82 -14.36
N ASN A 145 25.86 -5.92 -14.88
CA ASN A 145 26.30 -4.68 -15.55
C ASN A 145 26.78 -3.61 -14.57
N GLU A 146 26.44 -3.73 -13.28
CA GLU A 146 26.82 -2.79 -12.23
C GLU A 146 27.37 -3.52 -10.97
N PRO A 147 28.53 -4.21 -11.07
CA PRO A 147 29.03 -5.08 -10.00
C PRO A 147 29.27 -4.36 -8.66
N TYR A 148 29.53 -3.06 -8.69
CA TYR A 148 29.74 -2.23 -7.50
C TYR A 148 28.50 -2.19 -6.58
N LEU A 149 27.29 -2.36 -7.14
CA LEU A 149 26.04 -2.45 -6.38
C LEU A 149 25.97 -3.73 -5.54
N ARG A 150 26.49 -4.85 -6.06
CA ARG A 150 26.52 -6.15 -5.36
C ARG A 150 27.38 -6.10 -4.10
N THR A 151 28.52 -5.39 -4.16
CA THR A 151 29.35 -5.13 -2.98
C THR A 151 28.58 -4.37 -1.91
N SER A 152 27.78 -3.37 -2.29
CA SER A 152 26.91 -2.63 -1.37
C SER A 152 25.82 -3.51 -0.77
N ASN A 153 25.17 -4.35 -1.59
CA ASN A 153 24.10 -5.26 -1.16
C ASN A 153 24.53 -6.25 -0.07
N SER A 154 25.82 -6.62 -0.02
CA SER A 154 26.37 -7.46 1.07
C SER A 154 26.27 -6.81 2.46
N ARG A 155 26.28 -5.47 2.53
CA ARG A 155 26.15 -4.68 3.76
C ARG A 155 24.73 -4.18 3.97
N PHE A 156 24.03 -3.85 2.88
CA PHE A 156 22.69 -3.29 2.88
C PHE A 156 21.80 -4.13 1.95
N PRO A 157 21.20 -5.23 2.46
CA PRO A 157 20.39 -6.11 1.64
C PRO A 157 19.24 -5.37 0.96
N THR A 158 19.09 -5.62 -0.34
CA THR A 158 17.96 -5.13 -1.14
C THR A 158 17.27 -6.33 -1.79
N PHE A 159 16.02 -6.14 -2.21
CA PHE A 159 15.29 -7.13 -2.99
C PHE A 159 14.39 -6.43 -4.01
N LEU A 160 13.97 -7.17 -5.02
CA LEU A 160 13.04 -6.73 -6.05
C LEU A 160 11.67 -7.42 -5.90
N TYR A 161 10.60 -6.66 -6.14
CA TYR A 161 9.26 -7.17 -6.44
C TYR A 161 8.98 -6.93 -7.93
N ALA A 162 8.33 -7.88 -8.62
CA ALA A 162 7.83 -7.65 -9.97
C ALA A 162 6.42 -8.21 -10.17
N MET A 163 5.62 -7.46 -10.91
CA MET A 163 4.23 -7.79 -11.26
C MET A 163 4.07 -7.71 -12.79
N PRO A 164 4.58 -8.70 -13.53
CA PRO A 164 4.56 -8.71 -15.00
C PRO A 164 3.15 -8.84 -15.59
#